data_AF-R7PQ18-F1
#
_entry.id   AF-R7PQ18-F1
#
_cell.length_a   1.000
_cell.length_b   1.000
_cell.length_c   1.000
_cell.angle_alpha   90.00
_cell.angle_beta   90.00
_cell.angle_gamma   90.00
#
_symmetry.space_group_name_H-M   'P 1'
#
loop_
_entity.id
_entity.type
_entity.pdbx_description
1 polymer ?
#
loop_
_entity_poly.entity_id
_entity_poly.type
_entity_poly.pdbx_seq_one_letter_code
_entity_poly.pdbx_strand_id
1 'polypeptide(L)'
;MKNKMELGLPWNEEMRIQFSEKFPKGTISESCGRHFALEGNFKYVVRMGENAVIMPRMAYGKEAIKKIIEMYGEESNLVGEKEVSEACSNHS
;
A
#
# COMPACT_ATOMS: atom_id res chain seq x y z
N MET A 1 14.12 -15.78 -6.02
CA MET A 1 14.73 -14.65 -5.29
C MET A 1 13.95 -14.49 -3.99
N LYS A 2 14.59 -14.44 -2.82
CA LYS A 2 13.88 -14.18 -1.56
C LYS A 2 13.43 -12.71 -1.62
N ASN A 3 12.13 -12.48 -1.75
CA ASN A 3 11.55 -11.14 -1.73
C ASN A 3 11.89 -10.52 -0.39
N LYS A 4 12.85 -9.60 -0.35
CA LYS A 4 13.24 -8.91 0.89
C LYS A 4 12.19 -7.85 1.16
N MET A 5 11.70 -7.75 2.40
CA MET A 5 10.81 -6.67 2.80
C MET A 5 11.57 -5.34 2.69
N GLU A 6 11.22 -4.54 1.69
CA GLU A 6 11.84 -3.25 1.33
C GLU A 6 10.75 -2.18 1.16
N LEU A 7 11.16 -0.92 1.33
CA LEU A 7 10.25 0.22 1.23
C LEU A 7 9.66 0.33 -0.18
N GLY A 8 8.37 0.69 -0.25
CA GLY A 8 7.65 0.86 -1.50
C GLY A 8 7.19 -0.45 -2.16
N LEU A 9 7.60 -1.62 -1.64
CA LEU A 9 7.11 -2.89 -2.18
C LEU A 9 5.66 -3.18 -1.74
N PRO A 10 4.87 -3.88 -2.58
CA PRO A 10 3.53 -4.31 -2.23
C PRO A 10 3.54 -5.22 -0.99
N TRP A 11 2.71 -4.88 -0.03
CA TRP A 11 2.50 -5.68 1.17
C TRP A 11 1.62 -6.88 0.86
N ASN A 12 2.10 -8.08 1.21
CA ASN A 12 1.39 -9.34 1.00
C ASN A 12 1.64 -10.32 2.16
N GLU A 13 1.01 -11.49 2.12
CA GLU A 13 1.12 -12.49 3.21
C GLU A 13 2.55 -13.02 3.37
N GLU A 14 3.31 -13.15 2.27
CA GLU A 14 4.71 -13.57 2.34
C GLU A 14 5.53 -12.56 3.16
N MET A 15 5.34 -11.26 2.94
CA MET A 15 6.00 -10.22 3.74
C MET A 15 5.54 -10.23 5.19
N ARG A 16 4.26 -10.53 5.45
CA ARG A 16 3.75 -10.66 6.82
C ARG A 16 4.42 -11.80 7.57
N ILE A 17 4.61 -12.95 6.92
CA ILE A 17 5.33 -14.09 7.50
C ILE A 17 6.78 -13.71 7.79
N GLN A 18 7.49 -13.15 6.80
CA GLN A 18 8.87 -12.70 6.98
C GLN A 18 9.03 -11.66 8.09
N PHE A 19 8.06 -10.74 8.22
CA PHE A 19 8.02 -9.77 9.31
C PHE A 19 7.92 -10.48 10.66
N SER A 20 7.01 -11.45 10.79
CA SER A 20 6.81 -12.18 12.05
C SER A 20 8.03 -13.02 12.47
N GLU A 21 8.76 -13.58 11.50
CA GLU A 21 10.00 -14.30 11.75
C GLU A 21 11.13 -13.36 12.21
N LYS A 22 11.24 -12.19 11.57
CA LYS A 22 12.31 -11.22 11.83
C LYS A 22 12.08 -10.38 13.08
N PHE A 23 10.82 -10.05 13.36
CA PHE A 23 10.39 -9.24 14.50
C PHE A 23 9.26 -9.96 15.25
N PRO A 24 9.54 -11.01 16.04
CA PRO A 24 8.51 -11.80 16.72
C PRO A 24 7.64 -11.01 17.71
N LYS A 25 8.15 -9.87 18.21
CA LYS A 25 7.44 -8.93 19.08
C LYS A 25 7.09 -7.62 18.37
N GLY A 26 7.33 -7.55 17.07
CA GLY A 26 7.08 -6.36 16.27
C GLY A 26 5.59 -6.12 16.08
N THR A 27 5.25 -4.86 15.82
CA THR A 27 3.90 -4.42 15.49
C THR A 27 3.85 -3.88 14.06
N ILE A 28 2.70 -4.06 13.42
CA ILE A 28 2.40 -3.48 12.12
C ILE A 28 1.22 -2.53 12.32
N SER A 29 1.40 -1.28 11.92
CA SER A 29 0.35 -0.27 11.91
C SER A 29 0.00 0.11 10.48
N GLU A 30 -1.26 0.43 10.25
CA GLU A 30 -1.73 0.94 8.97
C GLU A 30 -1.87 2.46 9.05
N SER A 31 -1.25 3.18 8.10
CA SER A 31 -1.39 4.61 7.96
C SER A 31 -2.35 4.94 6.83
N CYS A 32 -3.30 5.84 7.07
CA CYS A 32 -4.30 6.25 6.08
C CYS A 32 -3.95 7.54 5.32
N GLY A 33 -2.73 8.07 5.48
CA GLY A 33 -2.41 9.42 5.00
C GLY A 33 -3.34 10.47 5.61
N ARG A 34 -3.37 11.69 5.05
CA ARG A 34 -4.23 12.79 5.55
C ARG A 34 -5.19 13.38 4.52
N HIS A 35 -4.97 13.15 3.23
CA HIS A 35 -5.55 14.00 2.18
C HIS A 35 -6.07 13.26 0.94
N PHE A 36 -5.92 11.94 0.86
CA PHE A 36 -6.22 11.19 -0.35
C PHE A 36 -7.16 10.04 -0.06
N ALA A 37 -8.10 9.80 -0.98
CA ALA A 37 -8.88 8.57 -0.98
C ALA A 37 -7.92 7.38 -1.16
N LEU A 38 -8.21 6.29 -0.45
CA LEU A 38 -7.33 5.13 -0.36
C LEU A 38 -8.02 3.87 -0.87
N GLU A 39 -7.26 3.04 -1.55
CA GLU A 39 -7.68 1.71 -1.97
C GLU A 39 -7.16 0.66 -0.99
N GLY A 40 -8.04 0.21 -0.08
CA GLY A 40 -7.67 -0.69 1.02
C GLY A 40 -7.14 -2.06 0.60
N ASN A 41 -7.39 -2.49 -0.64
CA ASN A 41 -7.00 -3.81 -1.14
C ASN A 41 -5.52 -3.91 -1.52
N PHE A 42 -4.87 -2.78 -1.82
CA PHE A 42 -3.47 -2.74 -2.20
C PHE A 42 -2.71 -1.93 -1.18
N LYS A 43 -1.78 -2.56 -0.45
CA LYS A 43 -0.96 -1.90 0.56
C LYS A 43 0.50 -1.98 0.15
N TYR A 44 1.32 -1.08 0.67
CA TYR A 44 2.77 -1.09 0.49
C TYR A 44 3.49 -0.72 1.76
N VAL A 45 4.75 -1.11 1.85
CA VAL A 45 5.60 -0.87 3.02
C VAL A 45 6.11 0.57 3.02
N VAL A 46 5.83 1.31 4.11
CA VAL A 46 6.26 2.70 4.29
C VAL A 46 7.33 2.83 5.36
N ARG A 47 7.34 1.91 6.33
CA ARG A 47 8.39 1.84 7.36
C ARG A 47 8.71 0.39 7.69
N MET A 48 10.00 0.14 7.81
CA MET A 48 10.61 -1.12 8.24
C MET A 48 11.05 -1.06 9.70
N GLY A 49 11.08 -2.22 10.37
CA GLY A 49 11.59 -2.36 11.74
C GLY A 49 10.55 -2.98 12.67
N GLU A 50 10.84 -3.04 13.96
CA GLU A 50 9.92 -3.58 14.98
C GLU A 50 8.58 -2.85 15.03
N ASN A 51 8.50 -1.61 14.57
CA ASN A 51 7.27 -0.85 14.43
C ASN A 51 7.05 -0.52 12.95
N ALA A 52 6.65 -1.53 12.19
CA ALA A 52 6.42 -1.39 10.75
C ALA A 52 5.15 -0.59 10.47
N VAL A 53 5.18 0.14 9.35
CA VAL A 53 4.04 0.91 8.85
C VAL A 53 3.76 0.47 7.43
N ILE A 54 2.52 0.07 7.19
CA ILE A 54 1.99 -0.16 5.84
C ILE A 54 0.98 0.94 5.51
N MET A 55 0.83 1.24 4.23
CA MET A 55 -0.14 2.23 3.77
C MET A 55 -0.91 1.67 2.57
N PRO A 56 -2.24 1.82 2.55
CA PRO A 56 -3.00 1.56 1.35
C PRO A 56 -2.58 2.46 0.19
N ARG A 57 -2.79 1.98 -1.03
CA ARG A 57 -2.56 2.72 -2.26
C ARG A 57 -3.47 3.94 -2.31
N MET A 58 -2.94 5.04 -2.83
CA MET A 58 -3.80 6.18 -3.18
C MET A 58 -4.74 5.79 -4.31
N ALA A 59 -6.04 6.07 -4.15
CA ALA A 59 -7.00 5.99 -5.21
C ALA A 59 -6.74 7.17 -6.17
N TYR A 60 -6.16 6.85 -7.33
CA TYR A 60 -5.93 7.83 -8.38
C TYR A 60 -7.22 8.00 -9.21
N GLY A 61 -7.52 9.23 -9.61
CA GLY A 61 -8.57 9.47 -10.61
C GLY A 61 -8.22 8.80 -11.95
N LYS A 62 -9.23 8.50 -12.77
CA LYS A 62 -9.07 7.78 -14.05
C LYS A 62 -8.00 8.40 -14.97
N GLU A 63 -7.93 9.73 -15.03
CA GLU A 63 -6.93 10.47 -15.83
C GLU A 63 -5.49 10.22 -15.37
N ALA A 64 -5.26 10.12 -14.06
CA ALA A 64 -3.94 9.85 -13.51
C ALA A 64 -3.53 8.39 -13.74
N ILE A 65 -4.46 7.45 -13.60
CA ILE A 65 -4.23 6.02 -13.94
C ILE A 65 -3.84 5.89 -15.41
N LYS A 66 -4.58 6.53 -16.31
CA LYS A 66 -4.30 6.50 -17.75
C LYS A 66 -2.90 6.99 -18.08
N LYS A 67 -2.48 8.14 -17.51
CA LYS A 67 -1.12 8.65 -17.70
C LYS A 67 -0.04 7.72 -17.12
N ILE A 68 -0.30 7.07 -15.99
CA ILE A 68 0.64 6.12 -15.39
C ILE A 68 0.84 4.93 -16.34
N ILE A 69 -0.25 4.38 -16.89
CA ILE A 69 -0.19 3.28 -17.88
C ILE A 69 0.56 3.74 -19.14
N GLU A 70 0.29 4.95 -19.65
CA GLU A 70 0.99 5.51 -20.81
C GLU A 70 2.50 5.69 -20.57
N MET A 71 2.92 6.09 -19.36
CA MET A 71 4.32 6.33 -19.03
C MET A 71 5.12 5.06 -18.74
N TYR A 72 4.50 4.05 -18.11
CA TYR A 72 5.21 2.88 -17.58
C TYR A 72 4.84 1.57 -18.30
N GLY A 73 3.93 1.61 -19.27
CA GLY A 73 3.45 0.43 -20.00
C GLY A 73 2.45 -0.41 -19.19
N GLU A 74 1.92 -1.47 -19.82
CA GLU A 74 0.93 -2.41 -19.24
C GLU A 74 1.43 -3.22 -18.03
N GLU A 75 2.68 -3.03 -17.57
CA GLU A 75 3.07 -3.72 -16.36
C GLU A 75 2.27 -3.17 -15.16
N SER A 76 1.60 -4.13 -14.51
CA SER A 76 1.17 -4.17 -13.12
C SER A 76 -0.30 -3.84 -12.86
N ASN A 77 -1.03 -4.82 -12.31
CA ASN A 77 -1.88 -4.73 -11.11
C ASN A 77 -2.52 -3.35 -10.78
N LEU A 78 -2.99 -2.62 -11.78
CA LEU A 78 -3.70 -1.37 -11.71
C LEU A 78 -5.19 -1.70 -11.84
N VAL A 79 -5.73 -2.29 -10.78
CA VAL A 79 -7.18 -2.45 -10.63
C VAL A 79 -7.61 -1.40 -9.62
N GLY A 80 -8.61 -0.59 -9.99
CA GLY A 80 -9.04 0.56 -9.19
C GLY A 80 -10.01 1.46 -9.95
N GLU A 81 -10.90 0.91 -10.78
CA GLU A 81 -12.09 1.66 -11.19
C GLU A 81 -13.09 1.62 -10.03
N LYS A 82 -12.98 2.57 -9.11
CA LYS A 82 -14.14 2.99 -8.31
C LYS A 82 -14.19 4.50 -8.28
N GLU A 83 -15.41 5.02 -8.41
CA GLU A 83 -15.70 6.41 -8.08
C GLU A 83 -15.09 6.72 -6.72
N VAL A 84 -14.45 7.87 -6.61
CA VAL A 84 -13.67 8.30 -5.45
C VAL A 84 -14.61 8.43 -4.25
N SER A 85 -14.88 7.31 -3.57
CA SER A 85 -15.71 7.28 -2.38
C SER A 85 -14.84 7.67 -1.20
N GLU A 86 -15.02 8.94 -0.84
CA GLU A 86 -14.74 9.64 0.42
C GLU A 86 -13.42 9.33 1.15
N ALA A 87 -12.65 10.40 1.37
CA ALA A 87 -11.49 10.41 2.24
C ALA A 87 -11.81 9.77 3.60
N CYS A 88 -10.83 9.07 4.19
CA CYS A 88 -10.90 8.52 5.54
C CYS A 88 -11.23 9.64 6.53
N SER A 89 -12.52 9.82 6.79
CA SER A 89 -13.06 10.73 7.78
C SER A 89 -13.41 9.90 9.00
N ASN A 90 -13.07 10.44 10.17
CA ASN A 90 -13.45 10.01 11.51
C ASN A 90 -12.46 9.10 12.23
N HIS A 91 -11.41 9.73 12.77
CA HIS A 91 -10.88 9.33 14.07
C HIS A 91 -11.77 9.93 15.17
N SER A 92 -12.40 9.07 15.97
CA SER A 92 -12.84 9.36 17.33
C SER A 92 -12.26 8.29 18.24
#